data_AF-A0A8B7DWR1-F1
#
_entry.id   AF-A0A8B7DWR1-F1
#
_cell.length_a   1.000
_cell.length_b   1.000
_cell.length_c   1.000
_cell.angle_alpha   90.00
_cell.angle_beta   90.00
_cell.angle_gamma   90.00
#
_symmetry.space_group_name_H-M   'P 1'
#
loop_
_entity.id
_entity.type
_entity.pdbx_description
1 polymer ?
#
loop_
_entity_poly.entity_id
_entity_poly.type
_entity_poly.pdbx_seq_one_letter_code
_entity_poly.pdbx_strand_id
1 'polypeptide(L)'
;MIKKIASVMEFTSPLIKEFLHQLDRLCYKDSLTLKLGKEVPEYFICPIKLDVMDDPVITQCTHTFERMEILYCFTMNKSKVIECPCCGESIQENNLINNTKLKLVIERWKKENDKKSEPFDQKIEKQEAPCDIFASLENHKKLLEEKIESLKLSLTQTEIEYSNVLADIEKLKSQFV
;
A
#
# COMPACT_ATOMS: atom_id res chain seq x y z
N MET A 1 3.79 22.62 -15.96
CA MET A 1 3.69 21.22 -16.45
C MET A 1 3.16 20.24 -15.40
N ILE A 2 3.41 20.45 -14.10
CA ILE A 2 2.93 19.57 -13.01
C ILE A 2 1.38 19.56 -12.87
N LYS A 3 0.69 20.64 -13.26
CA LYS A 3 -0.79 20.72 -13.23
C LYS A 3 -1.51 19.90 -14.31
N LYS A 4 -0.82 19.37 -15.32
CA LYS A 4 -1.41 18.49 -16.35
C LYS A 4 -1.36 17.00 -15.99
N ILE A 5 -0.47 16.62 -15.08
CA ILE A 5 -0.37 15.22 -14.63
C ILE A 5 -1.55 14.87 -13.71
N ALA A 6 -2.00 15.82 -12.89
CA ALA A 6 -3.18 15.64 -12.03
C ALA A 6 -4.47 15.39 -12.83
N SER A 7 -4.66 16.00 -14.02
CA SER A 7 -5.85 15.78 -14.83
C SER A 7 -5.83 14.46 -15.62
N VAL A 8 -4.68 13.78 -15.72
CA VAL A 8 -4.59 12.45 -16.35
C VAL A 8 -4.85 11.34 -15.33
N MET A 9 -4.68 11.62 -14.04
CA MET A 9 -4.95 10.64 -12.96
C MET A 9 -6.44 10.54 -12.58
N GLU A 10 -7.32 11.39 -13.12
CA GLU A 10 -8.78 11.30 -12.91
C GLU A 10 -9.45 10.16 -13.72
N PHE A 11 -8.67 9.41 -14.52
CA PHE A 11 -9.14 8.22 -15.25
C PHE A 11 -8.33 6.96 -14.94
N THR A 12 -7.90 6.77 -13.69
CA THR A 12 -7.36 5.46 -13.31
C THR A 12 -8.50 4.44 -13.37
N SER A 13 -8.43 3.55 -14.36
CA SER A 13 -9.28 2.37 -14.48
C SER A 13 -9.44 1.71 -13.11
N PRO A 14 -10.64 1.18 -12.75
CA PRO A 14 -10.82 0.45 -11.49
C PRO A 14 -9.75 -0.62 -11.26
N LEU A 15 -9.25 -1.22 -12.35
CA LEU A 15 -8.12 -2.16 -12.33
C LEU A 15 -6.79 -1.52 -11.92
N ILE A 16 -6.50 -0.28 -12.34
CA ILE A 16 -5.26 0.44 -11.95
C ILE A 16 -5.35 0.91 -10.49
N LYS A 17 -6.52 1.37 -10.05
CA LYS A 17 -6.75 1.74 -8.64
C LYS A 17 -6.61 0.52 -7.73
N GLU A 18 -7.18 -0.62 -8.12
CA GLU A 18 -7.02 -1.89 -7.42
C GLU A 18 -5.58 -2.40 -7.47
N PHE A 19 -4.90 -2.30 -8.61
CA PHE A 19 -3.50 -2.73 -8.76
C PHE A 19 -2.53 -1.87 -7.93
N LEU A 20 -2.72 -0.54 -7.89
CA LEU A 20 -1.94 0.35 -7.02
C LEU A 20 -2.22 0.06 -5.54
N HIS A 21 -3.47 -0.20 -5.18
CA HIS A 21 -3.85 -0.58 -3.81
C HIS A 21 -3.29 -1.95 -3.41
N GLN A 22 -3.17 -2.90 -4.34
CA GLN A 22 -2.53 -4.20 -4.13
C GLN A 22 -1.01 -4.08 -4.00
N LEU A 23 -0.37 -3.23 -4.79
CA LEU A 23 1.07 -2.94 -4.67
C LEU A 23 1.41 -2.21 -3.37
N ASP A 24 0.56 -1.26 -2.95
CA ASP A 24 0.66 -0.61 -1.64
C ASP A 24 0.49 -1.62 -0.50
N ARG A 25 -0.48 -2.54 -0.59
CA ARG A 25 -0.67 -3.61 0.43
C ARG A 25 0.49 -4.59 0.53
N LEU A 26 1.04 -5.05 -0.60
CA LEU A 26 2.15 -6.02 -0.61
C LEU A 26 3.45 -5.39 -0.11
N CYS A 27 3.79 -4.17 -0.55
CA CYS A 27 4.97 -3.45 -0.08
C CYS A 27 4.85 -3.05 1.41
N TYR A 28 3.62 -2.77 1.86
CA TYR A 28 3.38 -2.31 3.22
C TYR A 28 3.30 -3.44 4.27
N LYS A 29 2.75 -4.61 3.91
CA LYS A 29 2.75 -5.78 4.81
C LYS A 29 4.18 -6.20 5.18
N ASP A 30 5.09 -6.16 4.23
CA ASP A 30 6.51 -6.47 4.45
C ASP A 30 7.16 -5.42 5.36
N SER A 31 6.85 -4.13 5.18
CA SER A 31 7.30 -3.04 6.06
C SER A 31 6.79 -3.15 7.50
N LEU A 32 5.51 -3.49 7.70
CA LEU A 32 4.92 -3.75 9.01
C LEU A 32 5.53 -4.97 9.70
N THR A 33 5.71 -6.05 8.94
CA THR A 33 6.30 -7.30 9.44
C THR A 33 7.75 -7.06 9.87
N LEU A 34 8.51 -6.25 9.11
CA LEU A 34 9.85 -5.80 9.47
C LEU A 34 9.85 -4.90 10.72
N LYS A 35 8.90 -3.98 10.85
CA LYS A 35 8.78 -3.06 11.98
C LYS A 35 8.42 -3.78 13.30
N LEU A 36 7.54 -4.77 13.24
CA LEU A 36 7.09 -5.53 14.41
C LEU A 36 7.90 -6.82 14.64
N GLY A 37 8.71 -7.23 13.66
CA GLY A 37 9.45 -8.50 13.66
C GLY A 37 8.55 -9.75 13.65
N LYS A 38 7.25 -9.59 13.33
CA LYS A 38 6.20 -10.61 13.49
C LYS A 38 5.19 -10.51 12.38
N GLU A 39 4.72 -11.66 11.90
CA GLU A 39 3.69 -11.70 10.86
C GLU A 39 2.37 -11.14 11.39
N VAL A 40 1.89 -10.09 10.74
CA VAL A 40 0.59 -9.45 11.04
C VAL A 40 -0.49 -10.08 10.16
N PRO A 41 -1.55 -10.67 10.75
CA PRO A 41 -2.70 -11.13 9.99
C PRO A 41 -3.35 -9.99 9.20
N GLU A 42 -3.60 -10.21 7.90
CA GLU A 42 -4.08 -9.17 6.98
C GLU A 42 -5.40 -8.53 7.42
N TYR A 43 -6.30 -9.32 8.00
CA TYR A 43 -7.60 -8.86 8.49
C TYR A 43 -7.51 -7.97 9.76
N PHE A 44 -6.32 -7.78 10.34
CA PHE A 44 -6.08 -6.78 11.38
C PHE A 44 -5.69 -5.40 10.82
N ILE A 45 -5.31 -5.34 9.54
CA ILE A 45 -4.79 -4.14 8.91
C ILE A 45 -5.96 -3.32 8.38
N CYS A 46 -6.02 -2.04 8.77
CA CYS A 46 -6.97 -1.10 8.19
C CYS A 46 -6.62 -0.83 6.72
N PRO A 47 -7.56 -0.96 5.77
CA PRO A 47 -7.30 -0.65 4.36
C PRO A 47 -6.99 0.83 4.08
N ILE A 48 -7.36 1.75 4.98
CA ILE A 48 -7.13 3.20 4.81
C ILE A 48 -5.85 3.62 5.54
N LYS A 49 -5.74 3.31 6.85
CA LYS A 49 -4.56 3.63 7.66
C LYS A 49 -3.30 2.95 7.12
N LEU A 50 -3.50 1.77 6.51
CA LEU A 50 -2.47 0.77 6.32
C LEU A 50 -1.75 0.60 7.67
N ASP A 51 -2.40 0.06 8.69
CA ASP A 51 -1.76 -0.29 9.96
C ASP A 51 -2.71 -1.18 10.75
N VAL A 52 -2.21 -1.86 11.78
CA VAL A 52 -3.05 -2.61 12.71
C VAL A 52 -4.11 -1.68 13.30
N MET A 53 -5.37 -2.10 13.23
CA MET A 53 -6.49 -1.38 13.82
C MET A 53 -6.38 -1.37 15.36
N ASP A 54 -6.54 -0.21 15.95
CA ASP A 54 -6.67 -0.02 17.40
C ASP A 54 -8.15 0.04 17.79
N ASP A 55 -8.97 0.63 16.93
CA ASP A 55 -10.39 0.80 17.15
C ASP A 55 -11.18 0.42 15.88
N PRO A 56 -11.38 -0.88 15.61
CA PRO A 56 -12.06 -1.31 14.40
C PRO A 56 -13.57 -0.98 14.42
N VAL A 57 -14.07 -0.40 13.32
CA VAL A 57 -15.49 -0.24 12.99
C VAL A 57 -15.84 -1.00 11.73
N ILE A 58 -16.99 -1.66 11.72
CA ILE A 58 -17.54 -2.36 10.56
C ILE A 58 -18.64 -1.51 9.90
N THR A 59 -18.64 -1.49 8.57
CA THR A 59 -19.68 -0.83 7.77
C THR A 59 -20.81 -1.78 7.41
N GLN A 60 -21.91 -1.25 6.86
CA GLN A 60 -23.03 -2.05 6.32
C GLN A 60 -22.63 -3.03 5.21
N CYS A 61 -21.54 -2.75 4.49
CA CYS A 61 -20.97 -3.66 3.47
C CYS A 61 -19.93 -4.63 4.04
N THR A 62 -19.89 -4.82 5.37
CA THR A 62 -19.06 -5.79 6.10
C THR A 62 -17.55 -5.57 6.09
N HIS A 63 -17.07 -4.46 5.52
CA HIS A 63 -15.66 -4.07 5.59
C HIS A 63 -15.34 -3.36 6.90
N THR A 64 -14.13 -3.59 7.42
CA THR A 64 -13.69 -3.05 8.71
C THR A 64 -12.54 -2.06 8.55
N PHE A 65 -12.61 -0.94 9.26
CA PHE A 65 -11.65 0.16 9.17
C PHE A 65 -11.28 0.67 10.57
N GLU A 66 -10.17 1.40 10.67
CA GLU A 66 -9.85 2.21 11.84
C GLU A 66 -10.84 3.40 11.92
N ARG A 67 -11.33 3.71 13.12
CA ARG A 67 -12.37 4.75 13.34
C ARG A 67 -11.98 6.08 12.75
N MET A 68 -10.80 6.54 13.14
CA MET A 68 -10.37 7.91 12.86
C MET A 68 -10.21 8.12 11.37
N GLU A 69 -9.69 7.10 10.68
CA GLU A 69 -9.51 7.13 9.23
C GLU A 69 -10.84 7.16 8.48
N ILE A 70 -11.78 6.28 8.81
CA ILE A 70 -13.07 6.27 8.11
C ILE A 70 -13.92 7.49 8.43
N LEU A 71 -13.87 7.99 9.68
CA LEU A 71 -14.52 9.25 10.06
C LEU A 71 -13.91 10.44 9.32
N TYR A 72 -12.59 10.48 9.17
CA TYR A 72 -11.91 11.49 8.37
C TYR A 72 -12.43 11.50 6.92
N CYS A 73 -12.59 10.33 6.29
CA CYS A 73 -13.20 10.23 4.96
C CYS A 73 -14.60 10.86 4.90
N PHE A 74 -15.45 10.65 5.92
CA PHE A 74 -16.77 11.29 6.01
C PHE A 74 -16.68 12.81 6.20
N THR A 75 -15.68 13.34 6.89
CA THR A 75 -15.51 14.80 7.04
C THR A 75 -15.16 15.50 5.73
N MET A 76 -14.51 14.80 4.80
CA MET A 76 -14.16 15.33 3.47
C MET A 76 -15.36 15.41 2.52
N ASN A 77 -16.49 14.74 2.86
CA ASN A 77 -17.68 14.71 2.03
C ASN A 77 -18.87 15.42 2.68
N LYS A 78 -19.39 16.46 2.02
CA LYS A 78 -20.53 17.26 2.50
C LYS A 78 -21.81 16.45 2.68
N SER A 79 -22.02 15.38 1.92
CA SER A 79 -23.23 14.54 2.01
C SER A 79 -23.20 13.55 3.16
N LYS A 80 -22.07 13.38 3.86
CA LYS A 80 -21.83 12.31 4.86
C LYS A 80 -22.06 10.89 4.33
N VAL A 81 -22.04 10.73 3.01
CA VAL A 81 -22.07 9.46 2.30
C VAL A 81 -20.79 9.35 1.49
N ILE A 82 -20.06 8.25 1.62
CA ILE A 82 -18.84 7.97 0.85
C ILE A 82 -18.94 6.60 0.20
N GLU A 83 -18.10 6.33 -0.79
CA GLU A 83 -17.93 4.99 -1.35
C GLU A 83 -16.94 4.19 -0.50
N CYS A 84 -17.27 2.93 -0.23
CA CYS A 84 -16.38 2.01 0.47
C CYS A 84 -15.09 1.82 -0.33
N PRO A 85 -13.89 2.06 0.26
CA PRO A 85 -12.62 1.86 -0.44
C PRO A 85 -12.35 0.42 -0.91
N CYS A 86 -13.09 -0.56 -0.38
CA CYS A 86 -12.89 -1.98 -0.68
C CYS A 86 -13.84 -2.53 -1.75
N CYS A 87 -15.06 -2.01 -1.85
CA CYS A 87 -16.09 -2.56 -2.76
C CYS A 87 -16.87 -1.51 -3.56
N GLY A 88 -16.66 -0.21 -3.32
CA GLY A 88 -17.36 0.87 -4.00
C GLY A 88 -18.80 1.13 -3.53
N GLU A 89 -19.36 0.29 -2.64
CA GLU A 89 -20.71 0.51 -2.11
C GLU A 89 -20.82 1.80 -1.30
N SER A 90 -21.95 2.49 -1.41
CA SER A 90 -22.22 3.68 -0.59
C SER A 90 -22.35 3.30 0.89
N ILE A 91 -21.60 3.98 1.75
CA ILE A 91 -21.60 3.83 3.21
C ILE A 91 -21.89 5.18 3.87
N GLN A 92 -22.48 5.15 5.07
CA GLN A 92 -22.89 6.34 5.82
C GLN A 92 -22.30 6.31 7.23
N GLU A 93 -21.96 7.49 7.76
CA GLU A 93 -21.30 7.64 9.07
C GLU A 93 -22.14 7.04 10.21
N ASN A 94 -23.47 7.21 10.14
CA ASN A 94 -24.43 6.69 11.12
C ASN A 94 -24.56 5.16 11.15
N ASN A 95 -24.09 4.47 10.11
CA ASN A 95 -24.17 3.02 9.98
C ASN A 95 -22.85 2.33 10.35
N LEU A 96 -21.89 3.06 10.90
CA LEU A 96 -20.68 2.48 11.49
C LEU A 96 -21.03 1.76 12.79
N ILE A 97 -20.67 0.48 12.85
CA ILE A 97 -20.88 -0.36 14.03
C ILE A 97 -19.52 -0.68 14.65
N ASN A 98 -19.41 -0.61 15.97
CA ASN A 98 -18.18 -1.01 16.66
C ASN A 98 -17.92 -2.51 16.46
N ASN A 99 -16.72 -2.87 15.98
CA ASN A 99 -16.31 -4.28 15.87
C ASN A 99 -15.55 -4.72 17.13
N THR A 100 -16.27 -4.79 18.26
CA THR A 100 -15.68 -5.14 19.57
C THR A 100 -15.03 -6.51 19.56
N LYS A 101 -15.57 -7.47 18.80
CA LYS A 101 -15.00 -8.81 18.66
C LYS A 101 -13.61 -8.75 18.03
N LEU A 102 -13.46 -8.07 16.90
CA LEU A 102 -12.17 -7.91 16.24
C LEU A 102 -11.19 -7.14 17.12
N LYS A 103 -11.65 -6.09 17.81
CA LYS A 103 -10.83 -5.33 18.75
C LYS A 103 -10.19 -6.23 19.82
N LEU A 104 -10.99 -7.07 20.47
CA LEU A 104 -10.50 -8.01 21.49
C LEU A 104 -9.49 -9.02 20.92
N VAL A 105 -9.72 -9.51 19.70
CA VAL A 105 -8.80 -10.43 19.03
C VAL A 105 -7.47 -9.74 18.72
N ILE A 106 -7.48 -8.51 18.20
CA ILE A 106 -6.28 -7.73 17.93
C ILE A 106 -5.52 -7.43 19.22
N GLU A 107 -6.21 -6.99 20.28
CA GLU A 107 -5.60 -6.70 21.58
C GLU A 107 -4.94 -7.94 22.19
N ARG A 108 -5.57 -9.11 22.06
CA ARG A 108 -5.00 -10.38 22.49
C ARG A 108 -3.75 -10.71 21.68
N TRP A 109 -3.81 -10.59 20.36
CA TRP A 109 -2.66 -10.80 19.49
C TRP A 109 -1.51 -9.85 19.86
N LYS A 110 -1.76 -8.55 20.07
CA LYS A 110 -0.74 -7.59 20.54
C LYS A 110 -0.07 -8.09 21.82
N LYS A 111 -0.85 -8.46 22.84
CA LYS A 111 -0.32 -8.97 24.13
C LYS A 111 0.50 -10.25 24.00
N GLU A 112 0.04 -11.21 23.19
CA GLU A 112 0.76 -12.47 22.98
C GLU A 112 2.08 -12.27 22.24
N ASN A 113 2.12 -11.26 21.37
CA ASN A 113 3.31 -10.91 20.63
C ASN A 113 4.25 -10.02 21.47
N ASP A 114 3.77 -9.07 22.25
CA ASP A 114 4.57 -8.22 23.14
C ASP A 114 5.31 -9.04 24.21
N LYS A 115 4.71 -10.12 24.70
CA LYS A 115 5.36 -11.01 25.70
C LYS A 115 6.48 -11.89 25.15
N LYS A 116 6.69 -11.92 23.84
CA LYS A 116 7.84 -12.62 23.22
C LYS A 116 9.08 -11.73 23.07
N SER A 117 9.01 -10.45 23.46
CA SER A 117 10.21 -9.68 23.79
C SER A 117 10.49 -9.84 25.29
N GLU A 118 11.24 -10.87 25.66
CA GLU A 118 12.00 -10.85 26.91
C GLU A 118 12.81 -9.54 26.96
N PRO A 119 12.92 -8.88 28.13
CA PRO A 119 13.69 -7.66 28.25
C PRO A 119 15.17 -7.99 28.00
N PHE A 120 15.72 -7.48 26.91
CA PHE A 120 17.15 -7.50 26.67
C PHE A 120 17.80 -6.44 27.58
N ASP A 121 17.86 -6.74 28.89
CA ASP A 121 18.78 -6.10 29.82
C ASP A 121 20.20 -6.56 29.47
N GLN A 122 20.77 -6.00 28.40
CA GLN A 122 22.20 -6.00 28.19
C GLN A 122 22.65 -4.58 27.87
N LYS A 123 23.57 -4.12 28.72
CA LYS A 123 24.40 -2.92 28.60
C LYS A 123 24.67 -2.60 27.13
N ILE A 124 24.67 -1.30 26.83
CA ILE A 124 25.36 -0.74 25.67
C ILE A 124 26.83 -1.14 25.77
N GLU A 125 27.15 -2.27 25.18
CA GLU A 125 28.50 -2.72 24.87
C GLU A 125 28.38 -3.26 23.45
N LYS A 126 29.14 -2.67 22.53
CA LYS A 126 29.08 -2.87 21.08
C LYS A 126 28.88 -4.35 20.72
N GLN A 127 27.66 -4.73 20.32
CA GLN A 127 27.39 -6.03 19.72
C GLN A 127 26.98 -5.78 18.27
N GLU A 128 27.83 -6.27 17.36
CA GLU A 128 27.58 -6.33 15.93
C GLU A 128 26.30 -7.15 15.67
N ALA A 129 25.42 -6.65 14.80
CA ALA A 129 24.13 -7.28 14.54
C ALA A 129 24.28 -8.72 14.01
N PRO A 130 23.35 -9.65 14.33
CA PRO A 130 23.35 -11.01 13.79
C PRO A 130 23.38 -11.00 12.25
N CYS A 131 24.31 -11.74 11.65
CA CYS A 131 24.67 -11.62 10.23
C CYS A 131 23.54 -11.94 9.23
N ASP A 132 22.49 -12.64 9.67
CA ASP A 132 21.47 -13.18 8.78
C ASP A 132 20.46 -12.13 8.29
N ILE A 133 20.15 -11.12 9.11
CA ILE A 133 19.19 -10.07 8.74
C ILE A 133 19.83 -9.07 7.77
N PHE A 134 21.09 -8.67 8.02
CA PHE A 134 21.83 -7.76 7.14
C PHE A 134 22.10 -8.39 5.77
N ALA A 135 22.45 -9.68 5.73
CA ALA A 135 22.65 -10.40 4.47
C ALA A 135 21.34 -10.49 3.65
N SER A 136 20.21 -10.75 4.31
CA SER A 136 18.90 -10.79 3.65
C SER A 136 18.49 -9.43 3.08
N LEU A 137 18.69 -8.35 3.84
CA LEU A 137 18.40 -6.98 3.38
C LEU A 137 19.28 -6.55 2.21
N GLU A 138 20.58 -6.86 2.24
CA GLU A 138 21.48 -6.52 1.14
C GLU A 138 21.15 -7.30 -0.14
N ASN A 139 20.77 -8.58 0.00
CA ASN A 139 20.30 -9.38 -1.14
C ASN A 139 19.00 -8.82 -1.74
N HIS A 140 18.05 -8.39 -0.91
CA HIS A 140 16.80 -7.80 -1.38
C HIS A 140 17.04 -6.45 -2.05
N LYS A 141 17.93 -5.62 -1.49
CA LYS A 141 18.36 -4.36 -2.09
C LYS A 141 19.00 -4.58 -3.47
N LYS A 142 19.90 -5.56 -3.59
CA LYS A 142 20.52 -5.91 -4.88
C LYS A 142 19.47 -6.35 -5.91
N LEU A 143 18.50 -7.17 -5.50
CA LEU A 143 17.40 -7.59 -6.38
C LEU A 143 16.52 -6.42 -6.83
N LEU A 144 16.27 -5.44 -5.95
CA LEU A 144 15.56 -4.22 -6.30
C LEU A 144 16.34 -3.36 -7.29
N GLU A 145 17.66 -3.23 -7.11
CA GLU A 145 18.54 -2.51 -8.04
C GLU A 145 18.54 -3.16 -9.43
N GLU A 146 18.63 -4.50 -9.52
CA GLU A 146 18.55 -5.24 -10.78
C GLU A 146 17.20 -5.05 -11.49
N LYS A 147 16.08 -5.08 -10.74
CA LYS A 147 14.75 -4.82 -11.28
C LYS A 147 14.59 -3.39 -11.78
N ILE A 148 15.11 -2.41 -11.05
CA ILE A 148 15.10 -1.00 -11.47
C ILE A 148 15.85 -0.84 -12.79
N GLU A 149 17.01 -1.48 -12.92
CA GLU A 149 17.81 -1.39 -14.14
C GLU A 149 17.14 -2.07 -15.34
N SER A 150 16.53 -3.24 -15.12
CA SER A 150 15.73 -3.92 -16.15
C SER A 150 14.55 -3.06 -16.62
N LEU A 151 13.85 -2.39 -15.71
CA LEU A 151 12.75 -1.49 -16.06
C LEU A 151 13.23 -0.27 -16.85
N LYS A 152 14.36 0.32 -16.49
CA LYS A 152 14.96 1.42 -17.26
C LYS A 152 15.27 0.99 -18.69
N LEU A 153 15.89 -0.18 -18.87
CA LEU A 153 16.22 -0.72 -20.20
C LEU A 153 14.95 -0.92 -21.03
N SER A 154 13.91 -1.52 -20.45
CA SER A 154 12.62 -1.69 -21.13
C SER A 154 12.02 -0.34 -21.55
N LEU A 155 12.09 0.67 -20.69
CA LEU A 155 11.59 2.02 -21.01
C LEU A 155 12.35 2.62 -22.20
N THR A 156 13.68 2.56 -22.18
CA THR A 156 14.51 3.08 -23.29
C THR A 156 14.23 2.37 -24.61
N GLN A 157 14.00 1.06 -24.57
CA GLN A 157 13.65 0.29 -25.77
C GLN A 157 12.31 0.74 -26.35
N THR A 158 11.31 0.97 -25.48
CA THR A 158 10.00 1.48 -25.92
C THR A 158 10.08 2.91 -26.48
N GLU A 159 10.95 3.76 -25.93
CA GLU A 159 11.19 5.11 -26.45
C GLU A 159 11.79 5.08 -27.86
N ILE A 160 12.74 4.17 -28.10
CA ILE A 160 13.35 3.96 -29.42
C ILE A 160 12.29 3.44 -30.41
N GLU A 161 11.49 2.45 -30.02
CA GLU A 161 10.42 1.93 -30.87
C GLU A 161 9.40 3.00 -31.24
N TYR A 162 8.99 3.83 -30.29
CA TYR A 162 8.11 4.96 -30.55
C TYR A 162 8.73 5.98 -31.52
N SER A 163 10.01 6.32 -31.33
CA SER A 163 10.73 7.23 -32.24
C SER A 163 10.80 6.67 -33.66
N ASN A 164 11.02 5.37 -33.83
CA ASN A 164 11.06 4.73 -35.14
C ASN A 164 9.69 4.78 -35.83
N VAL A 165 8.62 4.47 -35.09
CA VAL A 165 7.24 4.57 -35.61
C VAL A 165 6.91 6.00 -36.04
N LEU A 166 7.32 7.01 -35.28
CA LEU A 166 7.15 8.41 -35.68
C LEU A 166 7.88 8.74 -36.98
N ALA A 167 9.13 8.29 -37.13
CA ALA A 167 9.90 8.50 -38.36
C ALA A 167 9.26 7.81 -39.58
N ASP A 168 8.71 6.60 -39.40
CA ASP A 168 7.97 5.89 -40.45
C ASP A 168 6.69 6.65 -40.85
N ILE A 169 5.96 7.19 -39.88
CA ILE A 169 4.77 8.02 -40.14
C ILE A 169 5.16 9.28 -40.93
N GLU A 170 6.24 9.97 -40.56
CA GLU A 170 6.73 11.15 -41.28
C GLU A 170 7.16 10.82 -42.72
N LYS A 171 7.87 9.70 -42.90
CA LYS A 171 8.27 9.21 -44.22
C LYS A 171 7.05 8.90 -45.09
N LEU A 172 6.04 8.23 -44.54
CA LEU A 172 4.79 7.97 -45.26
C LEU A 172 4.09 9.28 -45.65
N LYS A 173 3.99 10.25 -44.74
CA LYS A 173 3.40 11.57 -45.04
C LYS A 173 4.10 12.27 -46.21
N SER A 174 5.43 12.17 -46.31
CA SER A 174 6.21 12.77 -47.40
C SER A 174 6.00 12.12 -48.77
N GLN A 175 5.41 10.91 -48.84
CA GLN A 175 5.08 10.23 -50.10
C GLN A 175 3.73 10.67 -50.67
N PHE A 176 2.89 11.34 -49.88
CA PHE A 176 1.53 11.75 -50.26
C PHE A 176 1.35 13.28 -50.34
N VAL A 177 2.46 14.04 -50.37
CA VAL A 177 2.53 15.49 -50.64
C VAL A 177 3.35 15.68 -51.91
#